data_AF-A0A925ZJV0-F1
#
_entry.id   AF-A0A925ZJV0-F1
#
_cell.length_a   1.000
_cell.length_b   1.000
_cell.length_c   1.000
_cell.angle_alpha   90.00
_cell.angle_beta   90.00
_cell.angle_gamma   90.00
#
_symmetry.space_group_name_H-M   'P 1'
#
loop_
_entity.id
_entity.type
_entity.pdbx_description
1 polymer ?
#
loop_
_entity_poly.entity_id
_entity_poly.type
_entity_poly.pdbx_seq_one_letter_code
_entity_poly.pdbx_strand_id
1 'polypeptide(L)'
;MKHKFLLAAGLLAIQAIVSPFAIAKPSQGQPAGTIQGYVVPDQVGANQPFTFAATKVVEGEVVSVKTVSGEVVATKKTDKLGRVFLPAGLAAGAYLLTTRAGKPTGHLNVGPGSLPFGNTLCVTSAPSAIDVSQGLCLTGTGMNPNAANMSAIIGKTEFPVLAGTATEMKTGPLPSSACNNGPVEVKNTQTNETSQLDNVVFYELSAKMARQKITGGEQTTLEFTFKPANFNASVNARIISGPVSFQGGAKEKDFMVEKGTGKLPLVADPAGLGQFRVAYDINEILGAGKLAGSTFQPLKPGGPVGGEKPEKVDNKKKQCPKTIHMRDEANGWQQSEKKVKDAEGKEKTIYVISRTVRCSIYKSCSKLEGHGGNCNFAGKSRCEVHDIVETREFDNERDRKDSMKDTGIPEKIKFPG
;
A
#
# COMPACT_ATOMS: atom_id res chain seq x y z
N MET A 1 45.41 53.32 -49.06
CA MET A 1 44.74 52.24 -49.83
C MET A 1 45.40 50.91 -49.46
N LYS A 2 44.57 49.89 -49.20
CA LYS A 2 44.88 48.46 -48.98
C LYS A 2 45.22 48.03 -47.55
N HIS A 3 44.20 47.43 -46.94
CA HIS A 3 44.20 46.56 -45.76
C HIS A 3 45.10 45.33 -45.90
N LYS A 4 45.57 44.81 -44.76
CA LYS A 4 45.71 43.37 -44.41
C LYS A 4 45.95 43.28 -42.89
N PHE A 5 44.89 43.05 -42.12
CA PHE A 5 44.52 41.78 -41.48
C PHE A 5 45.55 41.26 -40.45
N LEU A 6 45.32 41.64 -39.20
CA LEU A 6 45.87 41.04 -37.99
C LEU A 6 45.17 39.69 -37.75
N LEU A 7 45.95 38.61 -37.77
CA LEU A 7 45.59 37.32 -37.19
C LEU A 7 45.95 37.38 -35.71
N ALA A 8 44.95 37.59 -34.84
CA ALA A 8 45.09 37.37 -33.41
C ALA A 8 44.53 35.99 -33.08
N ALA A 9 45.42 35.03 -32.85
CA ALA A 9 45.09 33.74 -32.27
C ALA A 9 44.72 33.95 -30.79
N GLY A 10 43.41 34.08 -30.53
CA GLY A 10 42.85 34.06 -29.19
C GLY A 10 42.72 32.62 -28.70
N LEU A 11 43.77 32.12 -28.05
CA LEU A 11 43.74 30.89 -27.28
C LEU A 11 42.95 31.16 -25.98
N LEU A 12 41.63 30.93 -26.00
CA LEU A 12 40.82 31.04 -24.78
C LEU A 12 40.95 29.75 -23.98
N ALA A 13 41.90 29.74 -23.05
CA ALA A 13 41.99 28.73 -22.02
C ALA A 13 40.78 28.85 -21.09
N ILE A 14 39.83 27.92 -21.21
CA ILE A 14 38.74 27.77 -20.23
C ILE A 14 39.37 27.16 -18.97
N GLN A 15 39.77 28.01 -18.03
CA GLN A 15 40.08 27.59 -16.68
C GLN A 15 38.79 27.17 -15.99
N ALA A 16 38.66 25.88 -15.70
CA ALA A 16 37.66 25.36 -14.80
C ALA A 16 37.95 25.91 -13.40
N ILE A 17 37.19 26.91 -12.97
CA ILE A 17 37.19 27.39 -11.58
C ILE A 17 36.51 26.29 -10.74
N VAL A 18 37.32 25.42 -10.17
CA VAL A 18 36.89 24.51 -9.10
C VAL A 18 36.96 25.30 -7.80
N SER A 19 35.91 26.06 -7.49
CA SER A 19 35.77 26.65 -6.14
C SER A 19 35.22 25.58 -5.18
N PRO A 20 35.89 25.33 -4.05
CA PRO A 20 35.38 24.47 -2.98
C PRO A 20 34.45 25.29 -2.10
N PHE A 21 33.21 25.50 -2.55
CA PHE A 21 32.15 25.92 -1.64
C PHE A 21 31.48 24.67 -1.08
N ALA A 22 31.61 24.53 0.24
CA ALA A 22 30.84 23.63 1.07
C ALA A 22 29.35 23.75 0.71
N ILE A 23 28.84 22.75 -0.01
CA ILE A 23 27.42 22.60 -0.27
C ILE A 23 26.79 22.13 1.05
N ALA A 24 25.90 22.97 1.56
CA ALA A 24 25.03 22.71 2.69
C ALA A 24 24.43 21.29 2.62
N LYS A 25 24.41 20.61 3.78
CA LYS A 25 23.61 19.41 4.00
C LYS A 25 22.18 19.67 3.51
N PRO A 26 21.57 18.75 2.76
CA PRO A 26 20.17 18.89 2.39
C PRO A 26 19.29 18.76 3.63
N SER A 27 18.64 19.85 4.05
CA SER A 27 17.42 19.76 4.83
C SER A 27 16.23 19.59 3.88
N GLN A 28 15.55 18.46 4.04
CA GLN A 28 14.13 18.23 3.77
C GLN A 28 13.65 18.41 2.32
N GLY A 29 13.92 17.36 1.54
CA GLY A 29 13.04 16.82 0.50
C GLY A 29 13.22 15.31 0.56
N GLN A 30 12.32 14.65 1.30
CA GLN A 30 12.46 13.32 1.89
C GLN A 30 12.76 12.23 0.83
N PRO A 31 13.83 11.41 0.99
CA PRO A 31 14.09 10.28 0.12
C PRO A 31 13.18 9.10 0.48
N ALA A 32 12.83 8.32 -0.54
CA ALA A 32 12.09 7.07 -0.45
C ALA A 32 12.73 6.10 0.56
N GLY A 33 11.89 5.47 1.39
CA GLY A 33 12.22 4.29 2.17
C GLY A 33 12.79 4.48 3.57
N THR A 34 12.36 5.49 4.33
CA THR A 34 12.65 5.54 5.78
C THR A 34 11.45 6.09 6.55
N ILE A 35 10.79 5.27 7.37
CA ILE A 35 9.95 5.74 8.47
C ILE A 35 10.87 6.52 9.41
N GLN A 36 10.93 7.84 9.26
CA GLN A 36 11.79 8.64 10.12
C GLN A 36 11.15 8.79 11.50
N GLY A 37 11.58 7.91 12.39
CA GLY A 37 11.56 8.11 13.83
C GLY A 37 10.56 7.23 14.57
N TYR A 38 9.35 7.03 14.03
CA TYR A 38 8.26 6.37 14.76
C TYR A 38 7.36 5.49 13.91
N VAL A 39 6.96 4.35 14.48
CA VAL A 39 5.85 3.52 13.97
C VAL A 39 4.69 3.72 14.94
N VAL A 40 3.59 4.26 14.43
CA VAL A 40 2.39 4.63 15.22
C VAL A 40 1.16 4.01 14.54
N PRO A 41 0.15 3.54 15.29
CA PRO A 41 -1.11 3.10 14.69
C PRO A 41 -1.80 4.25 13.96
N ASP A 42 -2.54 3.95 12.89
CA ASP A 42 -3.34 4.93 12.15
C ASP A 42 -4.55 5.38 12.95
N GLN A 43 -5.12 4.49 13.77
CA GLN A 43 -6.32 4.75 14.53
C GLN A 43 -6.10 4.50 16.03
N VAL A 44 -5.94 5.57 16.80
CA VAL A 44 -5.91 5.54 18.26
C VAL A 44 -7.13 6.26 18.80
N GLY A 45 -7.97 5.55 19.56
CA GLY A 45 -9.11 6.13 20.25
C GLY A 45 -8.74 6.73 21.60
N ALA A 46 -9.49 7.75 22.01
CA ALA A 46 -9.33 8.37 23.31
C ALA A 46 -9.43 7.34 24.45
N ASN A 47 -8.50 7.45 25.41
CA ASN A 47 -8.36 6.59 26.58
C ASN A 47 -8.18 5.10 26.29
N GLN A 48 -7.80 4.72 25.06
CA GLN A 48 -7.58 3.33 24.69
C GLN A 48 -6.11 2.93 24.86
N PRO A 49 -5.81 1.72 25.32
CA PRO A 49 -4.44 1.24 25.35
C PRO A 49 -3.86 1.11 23.93
N PHE A 50 -2.59 1.45 23.77
CA PHE A 50 -1.85 1.23 22.52
C PHE A 50 -0.34 1.19 22.73
N THR A 51 0.36 0.63 21.75
CA THR A 51 1.82 0.66 21.63
C THR A 51 2.20 1.42 20.37
N PHE A 52 3.27 2.19 20.46
CA PHE A 52 3.99 2.76 19.33
C PHE A 52 5.49 2.52 19.51
N ALA A 53 6.29 2.59 18.44
CA ALA A 53 7.73 2.46 18.53
C ALA A 53 8.45 3.71 18.07
N ALA A 54 9.57 4.01 18.71
CA ALA A 54 10.55 4.98 18.29
C ALA A 54 11.76 4.22 17.69
N THR A 55 11.81 4.05 16.37
CA THR A 55 12.72 3.09 15.70
C THR A 55 14.20 3.46 15.74
N LYS A 56 14.54 4.67 16.22
CA LYS A 56 15.93 5.16 16.37
C LYS A 56 16.35 5.35 17.83
N VAL A 57 15.52 4.93 18.77
CA VAL A 57 15.70 5.16 20.19
C VAL A 57 16.34 3.93 20.85
N VAL A 58 17.31 4.17 21.72
CA VAL A 58 18.03 3.11 22.44
C VAL A 58 17.11 2.52 23.53
N GLU A 59 17.29 1.24 23.85
CA GLU A 59 16.60 0.59 24.98
C GLU A 59 16.72 1.42 26.26
N GLY A 60 15.60 1.61 26.97
CA GLY A 60 15.55 2.32 28.24
C GLY A 60 15.57 3.85 28.13
N GLU A 61 15.65 4.41 26.92
CA GLU A 61 15.48 5.84 26.70
C GLU A 61 14.05 6.27 27.07
N VAL A 62 13.95 7.45 27.66
CA VAL A 62 12.68 8.00 28.12
C VAL A 62 12.06 8.83 27.00
N VAL A 63 10.86 8.44 26.58
CA VAL A 63 10.02 9.19 25.66
C VAL A 63 8.97 9.96 26.46
N SER A 64 8.92 11.26 26.21
CA SER A 64 7.89 12.16 26.77
C SER A 64 6.87 12.48 25.70
N VAL A 65 5.61 12.21 26.00
CA VAL A 65 4.45 12.59 25.20
C VAL A 65 3.94 13.92 25.70
N LYS A 66 3.90 14.92 24.82
CA LYS A 66 3.49 16.29 25.13
C LYS A 66 2.25 16.67 24.35
N THR A 67 1.42 17.56 24.90
CA THR A 67 0.43 18.28 24.10
C THR A 67 1.13 19.20 23.09
N VAL A 68 0.38 19.72 22.11
CA VAL A 68 0.87 20.80 21.24
C VAL A 68 1.25 22.08 21.98
N SER A 69 0.69 22.30 23.19
CA SER A 69 1.07 23.41 24.08
C SER A 69 2.35 23.14 24.89
N GLY A 70 2.94 21.94 24.77
CA GLY A 70 4.20 21.57 25.41
C GLY A 70 4.06 20.93 26.80
N GLU A 71 2.84 20.73 27.29
CA GLU A 71 2.57 20.06 28.56
C GLU A 71 2.88 18.56 28.45
N VAL A 72 3.68 18.01 29.37
CA VAL A 72 3.99 16.58 29.39
C VAL A 72 2.83 15.81 30.00
N VAL A 73 2.17 14.99 29.19
CA VAL A 73 1.00 14.17 29.60
C VAL A 73 1.38 12.73 29.94
N ALA A 74 2.49 12.23 29.40
CA ALA A 74 3.00 10.91 29.74
C ALA A 74 4.52 10.81 29.56
N THR A 75 5.16 10.03 30.41
CA THR A 75 6.60 9.73 30.34
C THR A 75 6.78 8.23 30.50
N LYS A 76 7.40 7.58 29.49
CA LYS A 76 7.58 6.12 29.46
C LYS A 76 8.97 5.76 28.95
N LYS A 77 9.47 4.61 29.38
CA LYS A 77 10.74 4.04 28.87
C LYS A 77 10.46 3.15 27.68
N THR A 78 11.36 3.16 26.71
CA THR A 78 11.35 2.22 25.58
C THR A 78 11.83 0.83 26.00
N ASP A 79 11.29 -0.19 25.34
CA ASP A 79 11.85 -1.53 25.39
C ASP A 79 13.00 -1.73 24.39
N LYS A 80 13.49 -2.98 24.26
CA LYS A 80 14.58 -3.39 23.35
C LYS A 80 14.37 -3.03 21.88
N LEU A 81 13.12 -2.88 21.46
CA LEU A 81 12.73 -2.56 20.09
C LEU A 81 12.30 -1.10 19.95
N GLY A 82 12.53 -0.27 20.96
CA GLY A 82 12.13 1.13 20.96
C GLY A 82 10.63 1.34 21.25
N ARG A 83 9.90 0.31 21.70
CA ARG A 83 8.44 0.38 21.88
C ARG A 83 8.06 1.05 23.19
N VAL A 84 6.99 1.82 23.16
CA VAL A 84 6.37 2.48 24.30
C VAL A 84 4.92 2.01 24.41
N PHE A 85 4.55 1.48 25.57
CA PHE A 85 3.17 1.08 25.87
C PHE A 85 2.47 2.09 26.77
N LEU A 86 1.25 2.48 26.37
CA LEU A 86 0.36 3.36 27.12
C LEU A 86 -0.93 2.59 27.49
N PRO A 87 -1.11 2.17 28.75
CA PRO A 87 -2.21 1.28 29.15
C PRO A 87 -3.59 1.94 29.26
N ALA A 88 -3.65 3.27 29.43
CA ALA A 88 -4.89 4.03 29.53
C ALA A 88 -5.07 5.01 28.37
N GLY A 89 -4.24 4.91 27.32
CA GLY A 89 -4.25 5.83 26.19
C GLY A 89 -4.00 7.29 26.55
N LEU A 90 -4.39 8.18 25.64
CA LEU A 90 -4.44 9.64 25.84
C LEU A 90 -5.85 10.12 25.55
N ALA A 91 -6.21 11.33 26.00
CA ALA A 91 -7.46 11.97 25.59
C ALA A 91 -7.44 12.27 24.07
N ALA A 92 -8.60 12.61 23.51
CA ALA A 92 -8.67 13.04 22.11
C ALA A 92 -7.86 14.33 21.92
N GLY A 93 -7.01 14.36 20.89
CA GLY A 93 -6.14 15.51 20.63
C GLY A 93 -4.90 15.16 19.82
N ALA A 94 -4.08 16.18 19.57
CA ALA A 94 -2.79 16.05 18.91
C ALA A 94 -1.66 16.13 19.95
N TYR A 95 -0.69 15.23 19.82
CA TYR A 95 0.43 15.09 20.74
C TYR A 95 1.77 15.08 20.00
N LEU A 96 2.78 15.64 20.64
CA LEU A 96 4.17 15.63 20.21
C LEU A 96 4.94 14.57 20.98
N LEU A 97 5.73 13.77 20.27
CA LEU A 97 6.62 12.78 20.85
C LEU A 97 8.02 13.37 20.91
N THR A 98 8.59 13.43 22.12
CA THR A 98 9.90 14.03 22.38
C THR A 98 10.82 13.05 23.11
N THR A 99 12.10 13.05 22.74
CA THR A 99 13.13 12.31 23.48
C THR A 99 13.63 13.11 24.69
N ARG A 100 14.45 12.49 25.55
CA ARG A 100 15.08 13.16 26.70
C ARG A 100 15.87 14.42 26.30
N ALA A 101 16.41 14.46 25.09
CA ALA A 101 17.11 15.64 24.55
C ALA A 101 16.17 16.80 24.17
N GLY A 102 14.86 16.66 24.39
CA GLY A 102 13.85 17.68 24.09
C GLY A 102 13.57 17.85 22.60
N LYS A 103 14.19 17.05 21.73
CA LYS A 103 13.98 17.14 20.29
C LYS A 103 12.59 16.58 19.95
N PRO A 104 11.74 17.30 19.21
CA PRO A 104 10.52 16.75 18.66
C PRO A 104 10.91 15.70 17.63
N THR A 105 10.37 14.50 17.80
CA THR A 105 10.78 13.34 17.00
C THR A 105 9.60 12.66 16.31
N GLY A 106 8.36 13.00 16.67
CA GLY A 106 7.14 12.48 16.02
C GLY A 106 5.87 13.18 16.50
N HIS A 107 4.75 12.85 15.86
CA HIS A 107 3.41 13.31 16.24
C HIS A 107 2.47 12.11 16.36
N LEU A 108 1.43 12.28 17.18
CA LEU A 108 0.38 11.28 17.40
C LEU A 108 -0.97 12.01 17.44
N ASN A 109 -1.94 11.53 16.67
CA ASN A 109 -3.31 12.01 16.71
C ASN A 109 -4.20 10.97 17.38
N VAL A 110 -5.00 11.40 18.34
CA VAL A 110 -5.94 10.55 19.08
C VAL A 110 -7.35 11.05 18.79
N GLY A 111 -8.17 10.19 18.20
CA GLY A 111 -9.57 10.48 17.88
C GLY A 111 -10.52 10.26 19.07
N PRO A 112 -11.78 10.70 18.97
CA PRO A 112 -12.81 10.35 19.95
C PRO A 112 -13.02 8.81 20.01
N GLY A 113 -13.24 8.24 21.20
CA GLY A 113 -13.46 6.79 21.38
C GLY A 113 -14.80 6.32 20.75
N SER A 114 -15.04 5.05 20.40
CA SER A 114 -14.43 3.77 20.77
C SER A 114 -14.26 2.85 19.56
N LEU A 115 -13.08 2.27 19.37
CA LEU A 115 -12.88 1.16 18.42
C LEU A 115 -13.43 -0.16 19.00
N PRO A 116 -14.01 -1.04 18.17
CA PRO A 116 -14.58 -2.30 18.62
C PRO A 116 -13.48 -3.25 19.15
N PHE A 117 -13.62 -3.71 20.38
CA PHE A 117 -12.76 -4.76 20.93
C PHE A 117 -13.39 -6.12 20.63
N GLY A 118 -12.61 -7.03 20.04
CA GLY A 118 -12.99 -8.43 19.90
C GLY A 118 -12.11 -9.32 20.77
N ASN A 119 -12.66 -10.45 21.21
CA ASN A 119 -11.92 -11.43 22.03
C ASN A 119 -11.16 -12.45 21.20
N THR A 120 -11.49 -12.58 19.92
CA THR A 120 -10.89 -13.55 19.01
C THR A 120 -10.07 -12.81 17.95
N LEU A 121 -8.82 -13.23 17.80
CA LEU A 121 -7.92 -12.74 16.79
C LEU A 121 -8.47 -13.07 15.39
N CYS A 122 -8.84 -12.03 14.66
CA CYS A 122 -9.34 -12.14 13.29
C CYS A 122 -8.85 -10.94 12.51
N VAL A 123 -7.99 -11.18 11.52
CA VAL A 123 -7.56 -10.14 10.59
C VAL A 123 -8.62 -10.00 9.49
N THR A 124 -9.17 -8.81 9.32
CA THR A 124 -10.29 -8.56 8.39
C THR A 124 -9.85 -7.93 7.09
N SER A 125 -8.69 -7.29 7.06
CA SER A 125 -8.13 -6.75 5.81
C SER A 125 -6.62 -6.85 5.82
N ALA A 126 -6.08 -7.22 4.66
CA ALA A 126 -4.67 -7.16 4.36
C ALA A 126 -4.50 -6.61 2.94
N PRO A 127 -3.54 -5.71 2.71
CA PRO A 127 -3.21 -5.30 1.36
C PRO A 127 -2.65 -6.49 0.58
N SER A 128 -3.00 -6.58 -0.71
CA SER A 128 -2.47 -7.62 -1.61
C SER A 128 -0.98 -7.44 -1.90
N ALA A 129 -0.46 -6.23 -1.71
CA ALA A 129 0.93 -5.89 -1.91
C ALA A 129 1.41 -4.84 -0.91
N ILE A 130 2.66 -4.96 -0.47
CA ILE A 130 3.26 -4.13 0.58
C ILE A 130 4.67 -3.74 0.18
N ASP A 131 4.96 -2.45 0.21
CA ASP A 131 6.34 -1.96 0.15
C ASP A 131 7.05 -2.28 1.47
N VAL A 132 8.13 -3.07 1.40
CA VAL A 132 8.95 -3.43 2.56
C VAL A 132 9.47 -2.20 3.31
N SER A 133 9.63 -1.06 2.63
CA SER A 133 10.08 0.19 3.24
C SER A 133 9.06 0.82 4.20
N GLN A 134 7.77 0.50 4.03
CA GLN A 134 6.67 0.98 4.86
C GLN A 134 6.32 -0.01 5.98
N GLY A 135 6.60 -1.30 5.78
CA GLY A 135 6.16 -2.35 6.68
C GLY A 135 4.72 -2.78 6.45
N LEU A 136 4.32 -3.82 7.18
CA LEU A 136 3.00 -4.43 7.15
C LEU A 136 2.07 -3.71 8.13
N CYS A 137 0.94 -3.21 7.63
CA CYS A 137 -0.18 -2.72 8.44
C CYS A 137 -1.38 -3.66 8.25
N LEU A 138 -1.92 -4.17 9.35
CA LEU A 138 -3.08 -5.07 9.35
C LEU A 138 -4.15 -4.53 10.28
N THR A 139 -5.41 -4.75 9.90
CA THR A 139 -6.58 -4.40 10.73
C THR A 139 -7.49 -5.59 10.97
N GLY A 140 -8.16 -5.60 12.11
CA GLY A 140 -8.99 -6.72 12.54
C GLY A 140 -9.56 -6.54 13.94
N THR A 141 -9.79 -7.68 14.60
CA THR A 141 -10.22 -7.76 16.00
C THR A 141 -9.34 -8.73 16.78
N GLY A 142 -9.33 -8.65 18.12
CA GLY A 142 -8.56 -9.57 18.97
C GLY A 142 -7.04 -9.37 18.93
N MET A 143 -6.60 -8.24 18.38
CA MET A 143 -5.20 -7.83 18.44
C MET A 143 -4.85 -7.33 19.85
N ASN A 144 -3.57 -7.38 20.20
CA ASN A 144 -3.10 -6.92 21.49
C ASN A 144 -2.62 -5.47 21.41
N PRO A 145 -3.16 -4.55 22.23
CA PRO A 145 -2.67 -3.18 22.28
C PRO A 145 -1.23 -3.07 22.80
N ASN A 146 -0.72 -4.09 23.50
CA ASN A 146 0.70 -4.23 23.76
C ASN A 146 1.36 -5.01 22.61
N ALA A 147 2.03 -4.30 21.70
CA ALA A 147 2.68 -4.91 20.54
C ALA A 147 3.78 -5.94 20.89
N ALA A 148 4.27 -5.95 22.14
CA ALA A 148 5.15 -7.01 22.63
C ALA A 148 4.49 -8.40 22.65
N ASN A 149 3.16 -8.44 22.70
CA ASN A 149 2.38 -9.66 22.71
C ASN A 149 1.85 -10.03 21.32
N MET A 150 2.39 -9.43 20.26
CA MET A 150 2.03 -9.71 18.88
C MET A 150 3.27 -10.07 18.07
N SER A 151 3.13 -11.04 17.17
CA SER A 151 4.13 -11.30 16.13
C SER A 151 3.48 -11.50 14.76
N ALA A 152 4.23 -11.16 13.72
CA ALA A 152 3.86 -11.37 12.32
C ALA A 152 4.86 -12.32 11.68
N ILE A 153 4.41 -13.43 11.14
CA ILE A 153 5.22 -14.39 10.39
C ILE A 153 4.88 -14.20 8.92
N ILE A 154 5.87 -13.79 8.14
CA ILE A 154 5.74 -13.58 6.70
C ILE A 154 6.51 -14.69 6.00
N GLY A 155 5.79 -15.58 5.32
CA GLY A 155 6.35 -16.81 4.76
C GLY A 155 6.86 -17.75 5.86
N LYS A 156 8.13 -17.60 6.27
CA LYS A 156 8.78 -18.40 7.33
C LYS A 156 9.61 -17.56 8.30
N THR A 157 9.56 -16.24 8.17
CA THR A 157 10.36 -15.32 8.97
C THR A 157 9.45 -14.55 9.90
N GLU A 158 9.75 -14.59 11.19
CA GLU A 158 9.05 -13.80 12.20
C GLU A 158 9.59 -12.37 12.21
N PHE A 159 8.67 -11.41 12.21
CA PHE A 159 8.93 -9.99 12.27
C PHE A 159 8.25 -9.41 13.50
N PRO A 160 8.94 -8.52 14.25
CA PRO A 160 8.36 -7.91 15.42
C PRO A 160 7.28 -6.90 15.04
N VAL A 161 6.22 -6.87 15.85
CA VAL A 161 5.22 -5.81 15.80
C VAL A 161 5.73 -4.64 16.63
N LEU A 162 5.74 -3.47 16.02
CA LEU A 162 6.29 -2.25 16.59
C LEU A 162 5.20 -1.29 17.10
N ALA A 163 4.01 -1.35 16.53
CA ALA A 163 2.87 -0.59 17.00
C ALA A 163 1.59 -1.41 16.94
N GLY A 164 0.65 -1.12 17.82
CA GLY A 164 -0.63 -1.81 17.80
C GLY A 164 -1.68 -1.21 18.73
N THR A 165 -2.92 -1.49 18.39
CA THR A 165 -4.13 -1.27 19.20
C THR A 165 -4.89 -2.60 19.29
N ALA A 166 -6.13 -2.58 19.81
CA ALA A 166 -6.97 -3.77 19.80
C ALA A 166 -7.46 -4.17 18.40
N THR A 167 -7.35 -3.29 17.40
CA THR A 167 -7.89 -3.48 16.05
C THR A 167 -6.87 -3.30 14.94
N GLU A 168 -5.65 -2.88 15.27
CA GLU A 168 -4.62 -2.57 14.30
C GLU A 168 -3.26 -3.05 14.79
N MET A 169 -2.43 -3.54 13.89
CA MET A 169 -1.03 -3.83 14.15
C MET A 169 -0.15 -3.38 13.00
N LYS A 170 1.06 -2.93 13.34
CA LYS A 170 2.07 -2.53 12.35
C LYS A 170 3.43 -3.15 12.65
N THR A 171 4.05 -3.70 11.61
CA THR A 171 5.49 -3.94 11.61
C THR A 171 6.22 -2.62 11.29
N GLY A 172 7.48 -2.53 11.67
CA GLY A 172 8.36 -1.51 11.08
C GLY A 172 8.71 -1.82 9.62
N PRO A 173 9.61 -1.02 9.03
CA PRO A 173 10.21 -1.34 7.75
C PRO A 173 10.81 -2.75 7.81
N LEU A 174 10.52 -3.54 6.80
CA LEU A 174 11.01 -4.89 6.63
C LEU A 174 12.33 -4.84 5.84
N PRO A 175 13.26 -5.79 6.08
CA PRO A 175 14.48 -5.86 5.30
C PRO A 175 14.17 -6.23 3.85
N SER A 176 15.00 -5.81 2.88
CA SER A 176 14.83 -6.18 1.47
C SER A 176 14.86 -7.70 1.24
N SER A 177 15.43 -8.49 2.16
CA SER A 177 15.37 -9.96 2.14
C SER A 177 13.95 -10.51 2.35
N ALA A 178 13.03 -9.71 2.87
CA ALA A 178 11.61 -10.04 2.98
C ALA A 178 10.86 -9.87 1.65
N CYS A 179 11.49 -9.33 0.60
CA CYS A 179 10.88 -9.21 -0.73
C CYS A 179 10.58 -10.59 -1.29
N ASN A 180 9.32 -11.00 -1.19
CA ASN A 180 8.83 -12.31 -1.58
C ASN A 180 7.30 -12.27 -1.67
N ASN A 181 6.68 -13.37 -2.05
CA ASN A 181 5.26 -13.58 -1.88
C ASN A 181 5.00 -14.77 -0.94
N GLY A 182 4.00 -14.65 -0.08
CA GLY A 182 3.64 -15.74 0.82
C GLY A 182 2.50 -15.39 1.77
N PRO A 183 2.01 -16.38 2.51
CA PRO A 183 0.99 -16.14 3.53
C PRO A 183 1.57 -15.28 4.65
N VAL A 184 0.67 -14.54 5.30
CA VAL A 184 0.98 -13.78 6.51
C VAL A 184 0.23 -14.40 7.66
N GLU A 185 0.95 -14.88 8.66
CA GLU A 185 0.36 -15.35 9.92
C GLU A 185 0.60 -14.32 11.00
N VAL A 186 -0.43 -14.02 11.78
CA VAL A 186 -0.38 -13.16 12.94
C VAL A 186 -0.65 -14.01 14.17
N LYS A 187 0.16 -13.82 15.21
CA LYS A 187 0.00 -14.50 16.49
C LYS A 187 -0.16 -13.49 17.61
N ASN A 188 -1.18 -13.69 18.45
CA ASN A 188 -1.29 -13.05 19.75
C ASN A 188 -0.65 -13.97 20.78
N THR A 189 0.54 -13.63 21.28
CA THR A 189 1.31 -14.50 22.17
C THR A 189 0.76 -14.54 23.60
N GLN A 190 -0.09 -13.59 23.98
CA GLN A 190 -0.79 -13.61 25.26
C GLN A 190 -1.94 -14.62 25.27
N THR A 191 -2.71 -14.70 24.18
CA THR A 191 -3.86 -15.62 24.06
C THR A 191 -3.53 -16.93 23.36
N ASN A 192 -2.36 -17.01 22.70
CA ASN A 192 -1.95 -18.08 21.79
C ASN A 192 -2.86 -18.25 20.56
N GLU A 193 -3.72 -17.28 20.27
CA GLU A 193 -4.52 -17.29 19.05
C GLU A 193 -3.66 -16.91 17.83
N THR A 194 -3.97 -17.52 16.69
CA THR A 194 -3.36 -17.21 15.40
C THR A 194 -4.42 -16.88 14.37
N SER A 195 -4.08 -15.99 13.45
CA SER A 195 -4.91 -15.65 12.29
C SER A 195 -4.02 -15.60 11.07
N GLN A 196 -4.44 -16.25 10.00
CA GLN A 196 -3.67 -16.35 8.77
C GLN A 196 -4.40 -15.60 7.65
N LEU A 197 -3.61 -14.92 6.84
CA LEU A 197 -4.01 -14.27 5.61
C LEU A 197 -3.46 -15.05 4.42
N ASP A 198 -4.17 -14.91 3.30
CA ASP A 198 -3.73 -15.41 2.00
C ASP A 198 -2.42 -14.73 1.56
N ASN A 199 -1.97 -15.08 0.36
CA ASN A 199 -0.68 -14.60 -0.15
C ASN A 199 -0.65 -13.08 -0.32
N VAL A 200 0.33 -12.44 0.33
CA VAL A 200 0.67 -11.02 0.19
C VAL A 200 2.00 -10.91 -0.53
N VAL A 201 2.13 -9.94 -1.44
CA VAL A 201 3.37 -9.64 -2.14
C VAL A 201 4.14 -8.54 -1.40
N PHE A 202 5.28 -8.87 -0.83
CA PHE A 202 6.20 -7.93 -0.23
C PHE A 202 7.21 -7.51 -1.29
N TYR A 203 7.28 -6.22 -1.59
CA TYR A 203 8.07 -5.71 -2.70
C TYR A 203 8.98 -4.56 -2.29
N GLU A 204 10.00 -4.32 -3.11
CA GLU A 204 10.85 -3.14 -3.07
C GLU A 204 10.94 -2.59 -4.51
N LEU A 205 10.57 -1.32 -4.70
CA LEU A 205 10.78 -0.62 -5.97
C LEU A 205 11.80 0.50 -5.77
N SER A 206 12.89 0.42 -6.52
CA SER A 206 13.92 1.45 -6.55
C SER A 206 14.13 1.92 -7.98
N ALA A 207 14.51 3.19 -8.13
CA ALA A 207 14.91 3.75 -9.40
C ALA A 207 16.27 4.41 -9.27
N LYS A 208 17.13 4.26 -10.29
CA LYS A 208 18.41 4.94 -10.39
C LYS A 208 18.58 5.53 -11.79
N MET A 209 19.33 6.61 -11.86
CA MET A 209 19.75 7.18 -13.14
C MET A 209 20.92 6.38 -13.70
N ALA A 210 20.86 6.04 -14.98
CA ALA A 210 21.96 5.42 -15.71
C ALA A 210 22.22 6.13 -17.04
N ARG A 211 23.46 6.02 -17.52
CA ARG A 211 23.83 6.38 -18.89
C ARG A 211 24.08 5.10 -19.66
N GLN A 212 23.41 4.97 -20.80
CA GLN A 212 23.55 3.84 -21.70
C GLN A 212 24.16 4.32 -23.01
N LYS A 213 25.22 3.64 -23.47
CA LYS A 213 25.74 3.84 -24.82
C LYS A 213 24.78 3.16 -25.80
N ILE A 214 24.34 3.92 -26.80
CA ILE A 214 23.48 3.45 -27.88
C ILE A 214 24.18 3.69 -29.22
N THR A 215 23.77 2.99 -30.27
CA THR A 215 24.28 3.24 -31.62
C THR A 215 23.92 4.67 -32.03
N GLY A 216 24.91 5.56 -32.06
CA GLY A 216 24.71 7.00 -32.35
C GLY A 216 24.87 7.95 -31.16
N GLY A 217 25.20 7.47 -29.94
CA GLY A 217 25.54 8.37 -28.83
C GLY A 217 25.34 7.77 -27.43
N GLU A 218 25.07 8.65 -26.46
CA GLU A 218 24.70 8.28 -25.09
C GLU A 218 23.25 8.68 -24.82
N GLN A 219 22.51 7.80 -24.14
CA GLN A 219 21.16 8.05 -23.69
C GLN A 219 21.11 7.97 -22.16
N THR A 220 20.42 8.91 -21.54
CA THR A 220 20.14 8.88 -20.11
C THR A 220 18.83 8.12 -19.88
N THR A 221 18.84 7.14 -18.99
CA THR A 221 17.69 6.32 -18.66
C THR A 221 17.43 6.33 -17.15
N LEU A 222 16.16 6.21 -16.78
CA LEU A 222 15.76 5.86 -15.44
C LEU A 222 15.61 4.33 -15.39
N GLU A 223 16.48 3.68 -14.64
CA GLU A 223 16.48 2.22 -14.46
C GLU A 223 15.75 1.86 -13.17
N PHE A 224 14.64 1.15 -13.32
CA PHE A 224 13.85 0.62 -12.23
C PHE A 224 14.27 -0.80 -11.90
N THR A 225 14.37 -1.08 -10.60
CA THR A 225 14.56 -2.41 -10.05
C THR A 225 13.39 -2.71 -9.14
N PHE A 226 12.63 -3.74 -9.49
CA PHE A 226 11.52 -4.26 -8.70
C PHE A 226 11.92 -5.62 -8.13
N LYS A 227 11.76 -5.79 -6.82
CA LYS A 227 11.88 -7.08 -6.14
C LYS A 227 10.54 -7.42 -5.52
N PRO A 228 10.11 -8.70 -5.55
CA PRO A 228 10.85 -9.84 -6.07
C PRO A 228 10.77 -9.91 -7.62
N ALA A 229 11.86 -10.33 -8.26
CA ALA A 229 12.04 -10.21 -9.72
C ALA A 229 11.16 -11.15 -10.55
N ASN A 230 10.45 -12.08 -9.91
CA ASN A 230 9.53 -13.01 -10.55
C ASN A 230 8.15 -12.41 -10.87
N PHE A 231 7.88 -11.16 -10.46
CA PHE A 231 6.66 -10.45 -10.82
C PHE A 231 6.94 -9.33 -11.81
N ASN A 232 5.90 -9.01 -12.59
CA ASN A 232 5.89 -7.81 -13.41
C ASN A 232 5.10 -6.71 -12.66
N ALA A 233 5.54 -5.46 -12.80
CA ALA A 233 4.89 -4.33 -12.14
C ALA A 233 4.65 -3.20 -13.14
N SER A 234 3.43 -2.65 -13.14
CA SER A 234 3.11 -1.41 -13.83
C SER A 234 3.49 -0.24 -12.93
N VAL A 235 4.38 0.62 -13.41
CA VAL A 235 4.91 1.77 -12.67
C VAL A 235 4.55 3.05 -13.40
N ASN A 236 3.94 3.98 -12.67
CA ASN A 236 3.72 5.36 -13.11
C ASN A 236 4.94 6.19 -12.73
N ALA A 237 5.65 6.74 -13.71
CA ALA A 237 6.77 7.65 -13.48
C ALA A 237 6.38 9.07 -13.89
N ARG A 238 6.72 10.05 -13.04
CA ARG A 238 6.35 11.47 -13.20
C ARG A 238 7.54 12.39 -12.99
N ILE A 239 7.79 13.27 -13.96
CA ILE A 239 8.76 14.35 -13.85
C ILE A 239 8.08 15.51 -13.14
N ILE A 240 8.41 15.68 -11.87
CA ILE A 240 7.82 16.70 -10.99
C ILE A 240 8.35 18.09 -11.33
N SER A 241 9.61 18.18 -11.75
CA SER A 241 10.24 19.46 -12.10
C SER A 241 11.48 19.24 -12.96
N GLY A 242 11.87 20.25 -13.74
CA GLY A 242 13.16 20.33 -14.43
C GLY A 242 13.11 20.13 -15.94
N PRO A 243 14.25 20.35 -16.63
CA PRO A 243 14.35 20.40 -18.09
C PRO A 243 14.50 19.00 -18.71
N VAL A 244 13.69 18.04 -18.28
CA VAL A 244 13.66 16.69 -18.87
C VAL A 244 12.24 16.27 -19.15
N SER A 245 12.04 15.42 -20.14
CA SER A 245 10.78 14.76 -20.44
C SER A 245 11.03 13.27 -20.68
N PHE A 246 9.96 12.48 -20.67
CA PHE A 246 9.98 11.18 -21.32
C PHE A 246 9.88 11.37 -22.84
N GLN A 247 10.03 10.28 -23.59
CA GLN A 247 9.90 10.28 -25.05
C GLN A 247 8.56 10.90 -25.49
N GLY A 248 8.61 11.77 -26.51
CA GLY A 248 7.43 12.49 -27.00
C GLY A 248 7.05 13.73 -26.17
N GLY A 249 7.91 14.19 -25.27
CA GLY A 249 7.68 15.41 -24.47
C GLY A 249 6.81 15.20 -23.22
N ALA A 250 6.34 13.97 -22.98
CA ALA A 250 5.49 13.66 -21.83
C ALA A 250 6.22 13.87 -20.50
N LYS A 251 5.49 14.36 -19.48
CA LYS A 251 5.99 14.50 -18.10
C LYS A 251 5.55 13.36 -17.18
N GLU A 252 4.67 12.50 -17.67
CA GLU A 252 4.15 11.35 -16.96
C GLU A 252 4.08 10.18 -17.94
N LYS A 253 4.44 8.99 -17.47
CA LYS A 253 4.43 7.78 -18.29
C LYS A 253 4.26 6.54 -17.43
N ASP A 254 3.25 5.75 -17.78
CA ASP A 254 3.13 4.37 -17.33
C ASP A 254 4.07 3.48 -18.14
N PHE A 255 4.77 2.58 -17.47
CA PHE A 255 5.59 1.59 -18.14
C PHE A 255 5.66 0.30 -17.33
N MET A 256 5.94 -0.81 -18.01
CA MET A 256 6.05 -2.13 -17.40
C MET A 256 7.49 -2.41 -16.97
N VAL A 257 7.65 -2.82 -15.71
CA VAL A 257 8.86 -3.46 -15.19
C VAL A 257 8.69 -4.96 -15.36
N GLU A 258 9.53 -5.57 -16.17
CA GLU A 258 9.47 -7.00 -16.48
C GLU A 258 10.64 -7.75 -15.87
N LYS A 259 10.36 -8.90 -15.25
CA LYS A 259 11.39 -9.74 -14.60
C LYS A 259 12.26 -8.93 -13.62
N GLY A 260 11.64 -8.01 -12.89
CA GLY A 260 12.29 -7.16 -11.90
C GLY A 260 13.09 -5.97 -12.45
N THR A 261 13.14 -5.74 -13.77
CA THR A 261 13.89 -4.62 -14.35
C THR A 261 13.11 -3.86 -15.41
N GLY A 262 13.27 -2.54 -15.44
CA GLY A 262 12.63 -1.69 -16.44
C GLY A 262 13.49 -0.46 -16.73
N LYS A 263 13.45 0.04 -17.96
CA LYS A 263 14.22 1.22 -18.36
C LYS A 263 13.32 2.23 -19.04
N LEU A 264 13.37 3.46 -18.57
CA LEU A 264 12.60 4.57 -19.12
C LEU A 264 13.54 5.66 -19.64
N PRO A 265 13.61 5.88 -20.97
CA PRO A 265 14.44 6.94 -21.52
C PRO A 265 14.01 8.33 -21.08
N LEU A 266 15.00 9.17 -20.76
CA LEU A 266 14.83 10.58 -20.47
C LEU A 266 15.44 11.41 -21.60
N VAL A 267 14.72 12.44 -22.01
CA VAL A 267 15.12 13.40 -23.04
C VAL A 267 15.29 14.75 -22.35
N ALA A 268 16.48 15.34 -22.46
CA ALA A 268 16.71 16.69 -21.98
C ALA A 268 16.06 17.70 -22.93
N ASP A 269 15.49 18.77 -22.37
CA ASP A 269 15.08 19.93 -23.15
C ASP A 269 16.33 20.64 -23.68
N PRO A 270 16.50 20.80 -25.01
CA PRO A 270 17.67 21.44 -25.59
C PRO A 270 17.93 22.87 -25.07
N ALA A 271 16.89 23.59 -24.67
CA ALA A 271 17.00 24.95 -24.14
C ALA A 271 17.12 25.00 -22.61
N GLY A 272 16.93 23.86 -21.93
CA GLY A 272 16.81 23.79 -20.48
C GLY A 272 18.07 23.28 -19.79
N LEU A 273 18.59 24.07 -18.85
CA LEU A 273 19.63 23.65 -17.93
C LEU A 273 19.07 23.63 -16.51
N GLY A 274 19.45 22.63 -15.71
CA GLY A 274 19.07 22.58 -14.30
C GLY A 274 18.87 21.18 -13.74
N GLN A 275 18.58 21.13 -12.45
CA GLN A 275 18.20 19.92 -11.76
C GLN A 275 16.77 19.52 -12.13
N PHE A 276 16.48 18.22 -12.03
CA PHE A 276 15.14 17.71 -12.20
C PHE A 276 14.79 16.75 -11.07
N ARG A 277 13.49 16.52 -10.89
CA ARG A 277 12.94 15.61 -9.89
C ARG A 277 11.97 14.66 -10.56
N VAL A 278 12.07 13.39 -10.18
CA VAL A 278 11.18 12.33 -10.63
C VAL A 278 10.53 11.70 -9.41
N ALA A 279 9.23 11.50 -9.48
CA ALA A 279 8.47 10.65 -8.58
C ALA A 279 8.03 9.41 -9.35
N TYR A 280 7.81 8.31 -8.64
CA TYR A 280 7.29 7.10 -9.24
C TYR A 280 6.50 6.31 -8.22
N ASP A 281 5.46 5.64 -8.68
CA ASP A 281 4.53 4.85 -7.88
C ASP A 281 4.16 3.56 -8.63
N ILE A 282 3.82 2.49 -7.89
CA ILE A 282 3.29 1.27 -8.50
C ILE A 282 1.79 1.42 -8.69
N ASN A 283 1.34 1.21 -9.92
CA ASN A 283 -0.08 1.11 -10.24
C ASN A 283 -0.60 -0.30 -9.94
N GLU A 284 0.13 -1.33 -10.39
CA GLU A 284 -0.31 -2.72 -10.32
C GLU A 284 0.89 -3.68 -10.26
N ILE A 285 0.73 -4.79 -9.54
CA ILE A 285 1.64 -5.94 -9.59
C ILE A 285 0.91 -7.11 -10.25
N LEU A 286 1.33 -7.44 -11.48
CA LEU A 286 0.71 -8.49 -12.26
C LEU A 286 1.04 -9.86 -11.66
N GLY A 287 0.01 -10.67 -11.43
CA GLY A 287 0.12 -11.99 -10.81
C GLY A 287 -0.15 -12.01 -9.30
N ALA A 288 -0.31 -10.85 -8.65
CA ALA A 288 -0.70 -10.78 -7.24
C ALA A 288 -2.18 -11.16 -7.00
N GLY A 289 -3.07 -10.90 -7.96
CA GLY A 289 -4.53 -11.02 -7.80
C GLY A 289 -5.16 -12.40 -7.98
N LYS A 290 -4.42 -13.43 -8.42
CA LYS A 290 -5.01 -14.77 -8.69
C LYS A 290 -4.96 -15.75 -7.49
N LEU A 291 -4.51 -15.30 -6.32
CA LEU A 291 -4.26 -16.17 -5.16
C LEU A 291 -5.25 -15.98 -3.99
N ALA A 292 -6.19 -15.02 -4.07
CA ALA A 292 -7.23 -14.81 -3.07
C ALA A 292 -8.49 -15.63 -3.39
N GLY A 293 -8.36 -16.95 -3.31
CA GLY A 293 -9.50 -17.88 -3.26
C GLY A 293 -9.66 -18.37 -1.83
N SER A 294 -10.31 -17.59 -0.98
CA SER A 294 -10.46 -17.88 0.45
C SER A 294 -11.16 -19.22 0.66
N THR A 295 -10.40 -20.28 0.95
CA THR A 295 -10.95 -21.53 1.48
C THR A 295 -10.80 -21.46 2.99
N PHE A 296 -11.89 -21.08 3.67
CA PHE A 296 -11.95 -21.10 5.12
C PHE A 296 -11.85 -22.56 5.59
N GLN A 297 -10.69 -22.98 6.10
CA GLN A 297 -10.59 -24.22 6.87
C GLN A 297 -10.62 -23.84 8.36
N PRO A 298 -11.67 -24.20 9.12
CA PRO A 298 -11.60 -24.11 10.57
C PRO A 298 -10.50 -25.06 11.06
N LEU A 299 -9.49 -24.52 11.74
CA LEU A 299 -8.48 -25.31 12.42
C LEU A 299 -9.16 -26.20 13.47
N LYS A 300 -8.75 -27.48 13.49
CA LYS A 300 -9.20 -28.45 14.50
C LYS A 300 -8.83 -27.93 15.90
N PRO A 301 -9.74 -27.96 16.88
CA PRO A 301 -9.36 -27.74 18.27
C PRO A 301 -8.32 -28.80 18.68
N GLY A 302 -7.22 -28.34 19.28
CA GLY A 302 -6.16 -29.20 19.80
C GLY A 302 -6.73 -30.25 20.76
N GLY A 303 -6.28 -31.50 20.61
CA GLY A 303 -6.66 -32.60 21.48
C GLY A 303 -6.20 -32.39 22.93
N PRO A 304 -6.85 -33.07 23.89
CA PRO A 304 -6.65 -32.80 25.32
C PRO A 304 -5.32 -33.36 25.83
N VAL A 305 -4.60 -32.52 26.58
CA VAL A 305 -3.63 -32.97 27.59
C VAL A 305 -4.42 -33.51 28.79
N GLY A 306 -3.91 -34.58 29.38
CA GLY A 306 -4.64 -35.51 30.24
C GLY A 306 -5.34 -34.91 31.46
N GLY A 307 -6.52 -35.48 31.71
CA GLY A 307 -6.97 -36.00 33.01
C GLY A 307 -7.10 -35.01 34.17
N GLU A 308 -8.30 -34.43 34.30
CA GLU A 308 -9.03 -34.36 35.58
C GLU A 308 -10.53 -34.14 35.30
N LYS A 309 -11.39 -34.79 36.10
CA LYS A 309 -12.85 -34.87 35.92
C LYS A 309 -13.51 -33.47 35.97
N PRO A 310 -14.52 -33.16 35.14
CA PRO A 310 -15.23 -31.90 35.24
C PRO A 310 -16.45 -31.98 36.17
N GLU A 311 -16.52 -30.97 37.02
CA GLU A 311 -17.74 -30.46 37.66
C GLU A 311 -18.64 -29.80 36.60
N LYS A 312 -19.96 -29.98 36.73
CA LYS A 312 -20.98 -29.44 35.80
C LYS A 312 -21.17 -27.94 36.00
N VAL A 313 -21.01 -27.12 34.95
CA VAL A 313 -21.71 -25.83 34.78
C VAL A 313 -21.97 -25.52 33.29
N ASP A 314 -23.10 -24.86 33.07
CA ASP A 314 -23.93 -24.66 31.87
C ASP A 314 -23.43 -23.80 30.68
N ASN A 315 -24.18 -23.99 29.58
CA ASN A 315 -24.54 -23.04 28.51
C ASN A 315 -23.45 -22.48 27.57
N LYS A 316 -23.07 -23.29 26.57
CA LYS A 316 -22.50 -22.77 25.31
C LYS A 316 -23.61 -22.41 24.31
N LYS A 317 -23.83 -21.10 24.10
CA LYS A 317 -24.49 -20.57 22.89
C LYS A 317 -23.64 -20.95 21.67
N LYS A 318 -24.13 -21.88 20.85
CA LYS A 318 -23.55 -22.19 19.53
C LYS A 318 -23.79 -21.01 18.59
N GLN A 319 -22.72 -20.38 18.11
CA GLN A 319 -22.78 -19.29 17.14
C GLN A 319 -22.82 -19.88 15.72
N CYS A 320 -23.80 -19.45 14.90
CA CYS A 320 -23.97 -19.92 13.53
C CYS A 320 -22.76 -19.55 12.65
N PRO A 321 -22.30 -20.43 11.75
CA PRO A 321 -21.34 -20.07 10.71
C PRO A 321 -21.97 -19.04 9.75
N LYS A 322 -21.20 -18.01 9.39
CA LYS A 322 -21.60 -16.99 8.41
C LYS A 322 -21.16 -17.47 7.03
N THR A 323 -22.08 -17.54 6.08
CA THR A 323 -21.80 -17.82 4.67
C THR A 323 -21.90 -16.51 3.89
N ILE A 324 -20.90 -16.22 3.06
CA ILE A 324 -20.91 -15.07 2.15
C ILE A 324 -21.39 -15.56 0.80
N HIS A 325 -22.44 -14.96 0.26
CA HIS A 325 -22.88 -15.18 -1.11
C HIS A 325 -22.54 -13.95 -1.94
N MET A 326 -21.74 -14.15 -2.99
CA MET A 326 -21.53 -13.15 -4.03
C MET A 326 -22.59 -13.35 -5.11
N ARG A 327 -23.31 -12.28 -5.45
CA ARG A 327 -24.22 -12.27 -6.60
C ARG A 327 -23.77 -11.18 -7.55
N ASP A 328 -23.50 -11.58 -8.78
CA ASP A 328 -23.20 -10.67 -9.88
C ASP A 328 -24.51 -10.27 -10.56
N GLU A 329 -24.87 -9.00 -10.45
CA GLU A 329 -25.96 -8.41 -11.23
C GLU A 329 -25.33 -7.53 -12.31
N ALA A 330 -25.28 -8.05 -13.55
CA ALA A 330 -24.74 -7.29 -14.68
C ALA A 330 -25.82 -6.35 -15.25
N ASN A 331 -25.56 -5.05 -15.25
CA ASN A 331 -26.46 -4.04 -15.83
C ASN A 331 -26.27 -3.90 -17.35
N GLY A 332 -26.28 -5.03 -18.06
CA GLY A 332 -26.10 -5.07 -19.52
C GLY A 332 -24.76 -4.50 -20.01
N TRP A 333 -24.49 -4.69 -21.30
CA TRP A 333 -23.41 -3.99 -21.99
C TRP A 333 -23.97 -2.68 -22.57
N GLN A 334 -23.18 -1.61 -22.51
CA GLN A 334 -23.45 -0.33 -23.16
C GLN A 334 -22.40 -0.12 -24.25
N GLN A 335 -22.82 0.43 -25.39
CA GLN A 335 -21.93 0.82 -26.48
C GLN A 335 -22.11 2.31 -26.75
N SER A 336 -21.01 3.02 -26.89
CA SER A 336 -20.99 4.42 -27.33
C SER A 336 -19.91 4.64 -28.39
N GLU A 337 -20.11 5.67 -29.20
CA GLU A 337 -19.15 6.09 -30.24
C GLU A 337 -18.61 7.46 -29.86
N LYS A 338 -17.29 7.62 -29.94
CA LYS A 338 -16.61 8.89 -29.66
C LYS A 338 -15.79 9.29 -30.88
N LYS A 339 -16.08 10.46 -31.44
CA LYS A 339 -15.22 11.07 -32.46
C LYS A 339 -14.05 11.76 -31.77
N VAL A 340 -12.83 11.38 -32.15
CA VAL A 340 -11.59 11.99 -31.70
C VAL A 340 -10.79 12.48 -32.91
N LYS A 341 -9.94 13.49 -32.74
CA LYS A 341 -9.00 13.90 -33.79
C LYS A 341 -7.66 13.21 -33.54
N ASP A 342 -7.06 12.65 -34.58
CA ASP A 342 -5.70 12.11 -34.51
C ASP A 342 -4.64 13.22 -34.49
N ALA A 343 -3.37 12.82 -34.40
CA ALA A 343 -2.23 13.75 -34.37
C ALA A 343 -2.11 14.60 -35.65
N GLU A 344 -2.75 14.20 -36.75
CA GLU A 344 -2.79 14.91 -38.02
C GLU A 344 -4.04 15.80 -38.15
N GLY A 345 -4.89 15.85 -37.11
CA GLY A 345 -6.11 16.65 -37.04
C GLY A 345 -7.31 16.01 -37.75
N LYS A 346 -7.20 14.76 -38.20
CA LYS A 346 -8.25 14.03 -38.91
C LYS A 346 -9.18 13.33 -37.91
N GLU A 347 -10.49 13.41 -38.16
CA GLU A 347 -11.48 12.75 -37.30
C GLU A 347 -11.40 11.21 -37.46
N LYS A 348 -11.35 10.51 -36.32
CA LYS A 348 -11.43 9.07 -36.18
C LYS A 348 -12.55 8.73 -35.19
N THR A 349 -13.32 7.69 -35.47
CA THR A 349 -14.33 7.16 -34.53
C THR A 349 -13.69 6.08 -33.67
N ILE A 350 -13.76 6.24 -32.35
CA ILE A 350 -13.45 5.20 -31.36
C ILE A 350 -14.76 4.60 -30.88
N TYR A 351 -14.81 3.27 -30.84
CA TYR A 351 -15.93 2.55 -30.25
C TYR A 351 -15.60 2.19 -28.81
N VAL A 352 -16.47 2.60 -27.87
CA VAL A 352 -16.31 2.32 -26.45
C VAL A 352 -17.40 1.33 -26.03
N ILE A 353 -16.98 0.17 -25.55
CA ILE A 353 -17.88 -0.81 -24.94
C ILE A 353 -17.65 -0.77 -23.44
N SER A 354 -18.70 -0.52 -22.67
CA SER A 354 -18.66 -0.53 -21.21
C SER A 354 -19.68 -1.50 -20.62
N ARG A 355 -19.37 -2.09 -19.48
CA ARG A 355 -20.38 -2.72 -18.63
C ARG A 355 -20.20 -2.28 -17.20
N THR A 356 -21.32 -2.10 -16.50
CA THR A 356 -21.33 -1.91 -15.06
C THR A 356 -21.71 -3.24 -14.43
N VAL A 357 -20.76 -3.85 -13.72
CA VAL A 357 -21.00 -5.03 -12.90
C VAL A 357 -21.33 -4.56 -11.50
N ARG A 358 -22.56 -4.85 -11.05
CA ARG A 358 -22.97 -4.58 -9.68
C ARG A 358 -22.74 -5.83 -8.85
N CYS A 359 -21.71 -5.82 -8.01
CA CYS A 359 -21.47 -6.88 -7.05
C CYS A 359 -22.21 -6.55 -5.75
N SER A 360 -23.12 -7.43 -5.33
CA SER A 360 -23.78 -7.35 -4.03
C SER A 360 -23.29 -8.47 -3.13
N ILE A 361 -22.74 -8.10 -1.96
CA ILE A 361 -22.31 -9.05 -0.94
C ILE A 361 -23.45 -9.27 0.03
N TYR A 362 -24.00 -10.48 0.06
CA TYR A 362 -25.06 -10.85 0.99
C TYR A 362 -24.50 -11.62 2.17
N LYS A 363 -24.88 -11.19 3.38
CA LYS A 363 -24.67 -11.92 4.62
C LYS A 363 -25.95 -12.68 4.94
N SER A 364 -26.01 -13.96 4.61
CA SER A 364 -27.14 -14.81 4.98
C SER A 364 -26.77 -15.63 6.23
N CYS A 365 -27.70 -15.73 7.17
CA CYS A 365 -27.67 -16.76 8.20
C CYS A 365 -28.60 -17.88 7.72
N SER A 366 -28.05 -19.04 7.36
CA SER A 366 -28.86 -20.21 7.07
C SER A 366 -29.49 -20.73 8.37
N LYS A 367 -30.81 -20.86 8.37
CA LYS A 367 -31.57 -21.47 9.47
C LYS A 367 -31.28 -22.97 9.44
N LEU A 368 -30.70 -23.52 10.50
CA LEU A 368 -30.68 -24.96 10.71
C LEU A 368 -32.12 -25.37 11.06
N GLU A 369 -32.76 -26.12 10.16
CA GLU A 369 -34.06 -26.71 10.43
C GLU A 369 -33.93 -27.75 11.54
N GLY A 370 -34.52 -27.43 12.69
CA GLY A 370 -34.51 -28.29 13.88
C GLY A 370 -35.14 -27.57 15.06
N HIS A 371 -36.45 -27.78 15.22
CA HIS A 371 -37.31 -27.38 16.34
C HIS A 371 -37.61 -25.88 16.55
N GLY A 372 -38.79 -25.48 16.09
CA GLY A 372 -39.84 -24.90 16.95
C GLY A 372 -39.63 -23.53 17.63
N GLY A 373 -38.58 -22.77 17.31
CA GLY A 373 -38.35 -21.44 17.88
C GLY A 373 -38.73 -20.30 16.93
N ASN A 374 -39.73 -19.50 17.31
CA ASN A 374 -40.01 -18.19 16.70
C ASN A 374 -38.85 -17.22 17.00
N CYS A 375 -37.94 -17.06 16.03
CA CYS A 375 -36.90 -16.04 16.09
C CYS A 375 -37.39 -14.76 15.41
N ASN A 376 -37.83 -13.77 16.20
CA ASN A 376 -37.96 -12.38 15.73
C ASN A 376 -36.56 -11.77 15.60
N PHE A 377 -36.07 -11.61 14.37
CA PHE A 377 -34.84 -10.85 14.09
C PHE A 377 -35.16 -9.59 13.28
N ALA A 378 -35.13 -8.45 13.96
CA ALA A 378 -35.00 -7.13 13.35
C ALA A 378 -33.50 -6.81 13.25
N GLY A 379 -32.83 -7.28 12.19
CA GLY A 379 -31.44 -6.96 11.92
C GLY A 379 -31.28 -6.62 10.44
N LYS A 380 -31.09 -5.34 10.12
CA LYS A 380 -30.84 -4.89 8.74
C LYS A 380 -29.52 -5.50 8.25
N SER A 381 -29.58 -6.37 7.24
CA SER A 381 -28.42 -6.74 6.44
C SER A 381 -27.91 -5.49 5.71
N ARG A 382 -26.62 -5.21 5.82
CA ARG A 382 -25.96 -4.12 5.09
C ARG A 382 -25.48 -4.70 3.76
N CYS A 383 -26.09 -4.30 2.65
CA CYS A 383 -25.52 -4.54 1.32
C CYS A 383 -24.43 -3.49 1.08
N GLU A 384 -23.21 -3.96 0.83
CA GLU A 384 -22.19 -3.15 0.18
C GLU A 384 -22.28 -3.45 -1.31
N VAL A 385 -22.45 -2.37 -2.09
CA VAL A 385 -22.62 -2.43 -3.54
C VAL A 385 -21.41 -1.76 -4.14
N HIS A 386 -20.65 -2.53 -4.93
CA HIS A 386 -19.54 -2.00 -5.73
C HIS A 386 -19.95 -2.03 -7.20
N ASP A 387 -19.85 -0.88 -7.86
CA ASP A 387 -20.03 -0.76 -9.30
C ASP A 387 -18.64 -0.80 -9.96
N ILE A 388 -18.34 -1.90 -10.67
CA ILE A 388 -17.11 -2.05 -11.45
C ILE A 388 -17.42 -1.72 -12.90
N VAL A 389 -16.71 -0.74 -13.45
CA VAL A 389 -16.83 -0.34 -14.86
C VAL A 389 -15.69 -0.97 -15.65
N GLU A 390 -16.00 -1.92 -16.51
CA GLU A 390 -15.05 -2.41 -17.50
C GLU A 390 -15.25 -1.63 -18.80
N THR A 391 -14.18 -1.01 -19.32
CA THR A 391 -14.21 -0.23 -20.57
C THR A 391 -13.21 -0.80 -21.56
N ARG A 392 -13.61 -0.96 -22.82
CA ARG A 392 -12.73 -1.31 -23.94
C ARG A 392 -12.89 -0.31 -25.08
N GLU A 393 -11.77 0.12 -25.63
CA GLU A 393 -11.71 1.05 -26.76
C GLU A 393 -11.20 0.34 -28.00
N PHE A 394 -11.85 0.58 -29.14
CA PHE A 394 -11.49 0.00 -30.42
C PHE A 394 -11.31 1.08 -31.48
N ASP A 395 -10.20 0.97 -32.20
CA ASP A 395 -9.77 1.92 -33.23
C ASP A 395 -10.45 1.73 -34.59
N ASN A 396 -11.05 0.56 -34.81
CA ASN A 396 -11.84 0.28 -36.00
C ASN A 396 -12.96 -0.72 -35.69
N GLU A 397 -13.94 -0.78 -36.59
CA GLU A 397 -15.14 -1.58 -36.38
C GLU A 397 -14.90 -3.10 -36.50
N ARG A 398 -13.87 -3.52 -37.24
CA ARG A 398 -13.52 -4.93 -37.41
C ARG A 398 -12.99 -5.52 -36.11
N ASP A 399 -12.02 -4.87 -35.48
CA ASP A 399 -11.42 -5.30 -34.22
C ASP A 399 -12.45 -5.34 -33.08
N ARG A 400 -13.39 -4.39 -33.10
CA ARG A 400 -14.55 -4.41 -32.20
C ARG A 400 -15.40 -5.66 -32.39
N LYS A 401 -15.78 -6.00 -33.63
CA LYS A 401 -16.61 -7.16 -33.94
C LYS A 401 -15.92 -8.48 -33.59
N ASP A 402 -14.64 -8.60 -33.89
CA ASP A 402 -13.84 -9.79 -33.56
C ASP A 402 -13.72 -9.95 -32.03
N SER A 403 -13.46 -8.86 -31.29
CA SER A 403 -13.41 -8.89 -29.82
C SER A 403 -14.75 -9.24 -29.18
N MET A 404 -15.88 -8.75 -29.72
CA MET A 404 -17.21 -9.10 -29.22
C MET A 404 -17.51 -10.58 -29.41
N LYS A 405 -17.11 -11.16 -30.55
CA LYS A 405 -17.27 -12.59 -30.85
C LYS A 405 -16.45 -13.47 -29.89
N ASP A 406 -15.21 -13.09 -29.62
CA ASP A 406 -14.30 -13.86 -28.75
C ASP A 406 -14.70 -13.79 -27.27
N THR A 407 -15.39 -12.73 -26.85
CA THR A 407 -15.79 -12.52 -25.44
C THR A 407 -17.25 -12.85 -25.14
N GLY A 408 -18.00 -13.35 -26.13
CA GLY A 408 -19.42 -13.68 -25.97
C GLY A 408 -20.31 -12.47 -25.73
N ILE A 409 -19.87 -11.27 -26.12
CA ILE A 409 -20.66 -10.05 -26.03
C ILE A 409 -21.67 -10.06 -27.19
N PRO A 410 -22.98 -9.90 -26.94
CA PRO A 410 -23.98 -9.95 -27.99
C PRO A 410 -23.75 -8.85 -29.04
N GLU A 411 -23.77 -9.22 -30.33
CA GLU A 411 -23.53 -8.30 -31.46
C GLU A 411 -24.53 -7.14 -31.55
N LYS A 412 -25.72 -7.28 -30.94
CA LYS A 412 -26.77 -6.26 -30.92
C LYS A 412 -26.98 -5.74 -29.50
N ILE A 413 -26.25 -4.69 -29.15
CA ILE A 413 -26.54 -3.88 -27.96
C ILE A 413 -27.45 -2.73 -28.40
N LYS A 414 -28.62 -2.57 -27.77
CA LYS A 414 -29.50 -1.43 -28.05
C LYS A 414 -28.83 -0.14 -27.57
N PHE A 415 -28.69 0.84 -28.45
CA PHE A 415 -28.33 2.20 -28.06
C PHE A 415 -29.47 2.78 -27.20
N PRO A 416 -29.19 3.25 -25.97
CA PRO A 416 -30.12 4.18 -25.33
C PRO A 416 -30.14 5.44 -26.20
N GLY A 417 -31.33 5.81 -26.69
CA GLY A 417 -31.56 7.06 -27.41
C GLY A 417 -31.43 8.27 -26.49
#